data_AF-A0A5D6XFK4-F1
#
_entry.id   AF-A0A5D6XFK4-F1
#
_cell.length_a   1.000
_cell.length_b   1.000
_cell.length_c   1.000
_cell.angle_alpha   90.00
_cell.angle_beta   90.00
_cell.angle_gamma   90.00
#
_symmetry.space_group_name_H-M   'P 1'
#
loop_
_entity.id
_entity.type
_entity.pdbx_description
1 polymer ?
#
loop_
_entity_poly.entity_id
_entity_poly.type
_entity_poly.pdbx_seq_one_letter_code
_entity_poly.pdbx_strand_id
1 'polypeptide(L)'
;FNSLPPGSDEAIAVLGELMGSVGKGVYIEPPFRCDYGAYIHLGDSVYMNFNCVVLDVGEIRIGARSMLGPNVHIYAATHPLDPVVRSSGGPPGQHVVTVGKPVTIGEDVWIGG
;
A
#
# COMPACT_ATOMS: atom_id res chain seq x y z
N PHE A 1 5.50 -0.03 -13.00
CA PHE A 1 5.83 1.10 -12.13
C PHE A 1 7.32 1.16 -11.78
N ASN A 2 7.86 0.24 -10.96
CA ASN A 2 9.23 0.36 -10.41
C ASN A 2 10.40 0.46 -11.42
N SER A 3 10.20 -0.01 -12.66
CA SER A 3 11.21 0.07 -13.72
C SER A 3 10.95 1.19 -14.74
N LEU A 4 9.92 2.00 -14.51
CA LEU A 4 9.54 3.12 -15.38
C LEU A 4 10.14 4.43 -14.86
N PRO A 5 10.38 5.43 -15.73
CA PRO A 5 10.78 6.76 -15.28
C PRO A 5 9.75 7.33 -14.27
N PRO A 6 10.19 7.79 -13.08
CA PRO A 6 9.29 8.36 -12.07
C PRO A 6 8.45 9.52 -12.65
N GLY A 7 7.16 9.55 -12.31
CA GLY A 7 6.24 10.61 -12.75
C GLY A 7 5.87 10.60 -14.24
N SER A 8 6.34 9.64 -15.03
CA SER A 8 5.92 9.50 -16.43
C SER A 8 4.44 9.11 -16.56
N ASP A 9 3.82 9.45 -17.70
CA ASP A 9 2.43 9.09 -17.98
C ASP A 9 2.20 7.57 -17.92
N GLU A 10 3.18 6.78 -18.36
CA GLU A 10 3.13 5.32 -18.26
C GLU A 10 3.16 4.84 -16.80
N ALA A 11 4.01 5.44 -15.96
CA ALA A 11 4.05 5.12 -14.54
C ALA A 11 2.72 5.44 -13.85
N ILE A 12 2.12 6.59 -14.18
CA ILE A 12 0.81 7.00 -13.65
C ILE A 12 -0.30 6.06 -14.12
N ALA A 13 -0.31 5.68 -15.40
CA ALA A 13 -1.28 4.73 -15.95
C ALA A 13 -1.21 3.37 -15.22
N VAL A 14 0.01 2.85 -15.01
CA VAL A 14 0.21 1.60 -14.26
C VAL A 14 -0.26 1.72 -12.82
N LEU A 15 -0.05 2.86 -12.14
CA LEU A 15 -0.61 3.06 -10.80
C LEU A 15 -2.14 3.07 -10.82
N GLY A 16 -2.76 3.66 -11.83
CA GLY A 16 -4.21 3.67 -12.01
C GLY A 16 -4.80 2.27 -12.26
N GLU A 17 -4.06 1.37 -12.93
CA GLU A 17 -4.46 -0.03 -13.12
C GLU A 17 -4.21 -0.90 -11.88
N LEU A 18 -3.14 -0.61 -11.13
CA LEU A 18 -2.73 -1.40 -9.97
C LEU A 18 -3.58 -1.12 -8.72
N MET A 19 -3.96 0.14 -8.50
CA MET A 19 -4.54 0.60 -7.24
C MET A 19 -6.07 0.59 -7.25
N GLY A 20 -6.68 0.42 -6.08
CA GLY A 20 -8.14 0.51 -5.92
C GLY A 20 -8.71 1.89 -6.29
N SER A 21 -7.99 2.97 -5.95
CA SER A 21 -8.25 4.31 -6.49
C SER A 21 -7.04 5.23 -6.33
N VAL A 22 -6.79 6.06 -7.35
CA VAL A 22 -5.71 7.05 -7.34
C VAL A 22 -6.28 8.45 -7.60
N GLY A 23 -6.13 9.35 -6.63
CA GLY A 23 -6.50 10.75 -6.76
C GLY A 23 -5.63 11.53 -7.74
N LYS A 24 -6.01 12.78 -8.01
CA LYS A 24 -5.26 13.68 -8.89
C LYS A 24 -3.95 14.11 -8.24
N GLY A 25 -2.87 14.14 -9.02
CA GLY A 25 -1.57 14.63 -8.54
C GLY A 25 -0.90 13.73 -7.50
N VAL A 26 -1.31 12.46 -7.40
CA VAL A 26 -0.58 11.46 -6.62
C VAL A 26 0.82 11.26 -7.21
N TYR A 27 1.82 11.20 -6.35
CA TYR A 27 3.20 10.94 -6.75
C TYR A 27 3.86 9.96 -5.78
N ILE A 28 4.48 8.91 -6.32
CA ILE A 28 5.12 7.85 -5.56
C ILE A 28 6.55 7.72 -6.09
N GLU A 29 7.53 7.70 -5.20
CA GLU A 29 8.91 7.40 -5.57
C GLU A 29 9.12 5.88 -5.65
N PRO A 30 9.65 5.34 -6.76
CA PRO A 30 10.01 3.93 -6.83
C PRO A 30 11.30 3.64 -6.03
N PRO A 31 11.48 2.41 -5.50
CA PRO A 31 10.55 1.30 -5.60
C PRO A 31 9.41 1.42 -4.59
N PHE A 32 8.20 1.14 -5.08
CA PHE A 32 7.00 0.92 -4.27
C PHE A 32 6.68 -0.57 -4.24
N ARG A 33 6.26 -1.10 -3.08
CA ARG A 33 5.87 -2.51 -2.94
C ARG A 33 4.52 -2.62 -2.22
N CYS A 34 3.67 -3.49 -2.73
CA CYS A 34 2.40 -3.87 -2.12
C CYS A 34 2.13 -5.37 -2.32
N ASP A 35 1.13 -5.89 -1.62
CA ASP A 35 0.68 -7.29 -1.82
C ASP A 35 -0.17 -7.41 -3.09
N TYR A 36 -1.20 -6.57 -3.20
CA TYR A 36 -2.18 -6.60 -4.28
C TYR A 36 -2.30 -5.27 -5.03
N GLY A 37 -2.22 -4.14 -4.32
CA GLY A 37 -2.48 -2.80 -4.86
C GLY A 37 -3.96 -2.45 -4.91
N ALA A 38 -4.82 -3.38 -5.30
CA ALA A 38 -6.25 -3.16 -5.50
C ALA A 38 -7.02 -2.72 -4.23
N TYR A 39 -6.46 -2.93 -3.03
CA TYR A 39 -7.07 -2.51 -1.77
C TYR A 39 -6.49 -1.20 -1.22
N ILE A 40 -5.67 -0.51 -2.02
CA ILE A 40 -5.06 0.78 -1.67
C ILE A 40 -5.85 1.91 -2.35
N HIS A 41 -6.30 2.86 -1.54
CA HIS A 41 -7.06 4.03 -1.97
C HIS A 41 -6.33 5.31 -1.58
N LEU A 42 -5.90 6.07 -2.58
CA LEU A 42 -5.15 7.32 -2.40
C LEU A 42 -6.02 8.52 -2.77
N GLY A 43 -6.10 9.49 -1.86
CA GLY A 43 -6.70 10.79 -2.13
C GLY A 43 -5.85 11.67 -3.04
N ASP A 44 -6.37 12.85 -3.38
CA ASP A 44 -5.66 13.83 -4.21
C ASP A 44 -4.36 14.29 -3.54
N SER A 45 -3.31 14.48 -4.34
CA SER A 45 -2.01 15.02 -3.90
C SER A 45 -1.33 14.21 -2.77
N VAL A 46 -1.55 12.89 -2.72
CA VAL A 46 -0.75 12.00 -1.86
C VAL A 46 0.67 11.88 -2.41
N TYR A 47 1.65 12.09 -1.54
CA TYR A 47 3.06 11.87 -1.84
C TYR A 47 3.61 10.70 -1.02
N MET A 48 4.29 9.76 -1.67
CA MET A 48 5.06 8.70 -1.01
C MET A 48 6.51 8.74 -1.47
N ASN A 49 7.42 8.82 -0.50
CA ASN A 49 8.85 8.85 -0.76
C ASN A 49 9.43 7.43 -0.91
N PHE A 50 10.73 7.33 -1.16
CA PHE A 50 11.43 6.10 -1.50
C PHE A 50 11.15 4.94 -0.54
N ASN A 51 11.06 3.73 -1.10
CA ASN A 51 10.96 2.47 -0.36
C ASN A 51 9.72 2.32 0.53
N CYS A 52 8.62 3.03 0.24
CA CYS A 52 7.36 2.74 0.93
C CYS A 52 6.87 1.31 0.62
N VAL A 53 6.34 0.64 1.65
CA VAL A 53 5.76 -0.71 1.56
C VAL A 53 4.35 -0.70 2.14
N VAL A 54 3.37 -1.15 1.37
CA VAL A 54 1.96 -1.13 1.75
C VAL A 54 1.35 -2.52 1.57
N LEU A 55 1.27 -3.28 2.65
CA LEU A 55 0.75 -4.66 2.64
C LEU A 55 -0.77 -4.65 2.80
N ASP A 56 -1.49 -4.68 1.68
CA ASP A 56 -2.92 -4.40 1.55
C ASP A 56 -3.79 -5.68 1.56
N VAL A 57 -3.52 -6.60 2.48
CA VAL A 57 -4.44 -7.75 2.75
C VAL A 57 -5.81 -7.28 3.25
N GLY A 58 -5.86 -6.12 3.91
CA GLY A 58 -7.09 -5.39 4.21
C GLY A 58 -7.06 -4.00 3.56
N GLU A 59 -8.22 -3.36 3.46
CA GLU A 59 -8.34 -2.03 2.83
C GLU A 59 -7.46 -0.98 3.50
N ILE A 60 -6.71 -0.21 2.70
CA ILE A 60 -5.87 0.89 3.14
C ILE A 60 -6.32 2.17 2.45
N ARG A 61 -6.70 3.18 3.24
CA ARG A 61 -7.11 4.49 2.74
C ARG A 61 -6.15 5.57 3.23
N ILE A 62 -5.66 6.39 2.31
CA ILE A 62 -4.78 7.52 2.60
C ILE A 62 -5.46 8.80 2.10
N GLY A 63 -5.80 9.70 3.01
CA GLY A 63 -6.49 10.95 2.72
C GLY A 63 -5.64 11.93 1.91
N ALA A 64 -6.32 12.89 1.29
CA ALA A 64 -5.72 13.88 0.42
C ALA A 64 -4.61 14.71 1.12
N ARG A 65 -3.65 15.20 0.33
CA ARG A 65 -2.53 16.05 0.75
C ARG A 65 -1.61 15.42 1.82
N SER A 66 -1.70 14.11 2.00
CA SER A 66 -0.85 13.39 2.94
C SER A 66 0.51 13.08 2.33
N MET A 67 1.54 13.15 3.16
CA MET A 67 2.93 12.91 2.79
C MET A 67 3.50 11.78 3.65
N LEU A 68 4.01 10.75 2.99
CA LEU A 68 4.76 9.65 3.60
C LEU A 68 6.22 9.82 3.20
N GLY A 69 7.12 10.01 4.16
CA GLY A 69 8.54 10.05 3.89
C GLY A 69 9.12 8.64 3.66
N PRO A 70 10.46 8.53 3.59
CA PRO A 70 11.10 7.32 3.10
C PRO A 70 10.98 6.17 4.09
N ASN A 71 10.86 4.94 3.59
CA ASN A 71 10.70 3.71 4.38
C ASN A 71 9.46 3.68 5.29
N VAL A 72 8.44 4.50 5.03
CA VAL A 72 7.15 4.36 5.70
C VAL A 72 6.49 3.07 5.25
N HIS A 73 6.16 2.22 6.21
CA HIS A 73 5.50 0.94 5.95
C HIS A 73 4.12 0.91 6.60
N ILE A 74 3.12 0.47 5.85
CA ILE A 74 1.74 0.31 6.31
C ILE A 74 1.36 -1.16 6.16
N TYR A 75 0.97 -1.79 7.27
CA TYR A 75 0.63 -3.20 7.30
C TYR A 75 -0.82 -3.39 7.73
N ALA A 76 -1.67 -3.78 6.77
CA ALA A 76 -3.03 -4.25 7.04
C ALA A 76 -3.06 -5.77 7.31
N ALA A 77 -1.93 -6.46 7.21
CA ALA A 77 -1.81 -7.89 7.49
C ALA A 77 -1.54 -8.16 8.98
N THR A 78 -2.22 -9.18 9.54
CA THR A 78 -1.87 -9.77 10.83
C THR A 78 -2.03 -11.29 10.79
N HIS A 79 -1.48 -11.99 11.79
CA HIS A 79 -1.55 -13.45 11.89
C HIS A 79 -2.08 -13.89 13.25
N PRO A 80 -2.75 -15.06 13.32
CA PRO A 80 -3.02 -15.71 14.59
C PRO A 80 -1.74 -15.86 15.43
N LEU A 81 -1.85 -15.61 16.74
CA LEU A 81 -0.72 -15.77 17.67
C LEU A 81 -0.41 -17.25 17.90
N ASP A 82 -1.45 -18.08 17.97
CA ASP A 82 -1.32 -19.53 18.07
C ASP A 82 -0.59 -20.08 16.82
N PRO A 83 0.57 -20.74 16.98
CA PRO A 83 1.37 -21.23 15.86
C PRO A 83 0.69 -22.35 15.08
N VAL A 84 -0.18 -23.16 15.71
CA VAL A 84 -0.95 -24.20 15.04
C VAL A 84 -1.99 -23.56 14.13
N VAL A 85 -2.72 -22.57 14.63
CA VAL A 85 -3.71 -21.82 13.84
C VAL A 85 -3.04 -21.00 12.75
N ARG A 86 -1.90 -20.35 13.04
CA ARG A 86 -1.14 -19.60 12.03
C ARG A 86 -0.70 -20.48 10.89
N SER A 87 -0.37 -21.76 11.14
CA SER A 87 0.15 -22.70 10.16
C SER A 87 -0.90 -23.63 9.55
N SER A 88 -2.19 -23.48 9.90
CA SER A 88 -3.24 -24.45 9.53
C SER A 88 -3.72 -24.36 8.07
N GLY A 89 -2.88 -23.84 7.17
CA GLY A 89 -3.20 -23.61 5.76
C GLY A 89 -3.90 -22.27 5.53
N GLY A 90 -3.26 -21.42 4.73
CA GLY A 90 -3.92 -20.26 4.13
C GLY A 90 -4.64 -20.65 2.83
N PRO A 91 -5.04 -19.68 2.01
CA PRO A 91 -5.47 -19.91 0.62
C PRO A 91 -4.49 -20.81 -0.15
N PRO A 92 -4.93 -21.47 -1.24
CA PRO A 92 -4.07 -22.36 -2.03
C PRO A 92 -2.71 -21.73 -2.35
N GLY A 93 -1.62 -22.41 -1.96
CA GLY A 93 -0.24 -21.92 -2.12
C GLY A 93 0.33 -21.13 -0.94
N GLN A 94 -0.46 -20.84 0.10
CA GLN A 94 -0.01 -20.16 1.31
C GLN A 94 0.00 -21.12 2.52
N HIS A 95 1.16 -21.22 3.20
CA HIS A 95 1.32 -22.05 4.40
C HIS A 95 0.90 -21.33 5.69
N VAL A 96 0.42 -20.08 5.59
CA VAL A 96 0.06 -19.26 6.75
C VAL A 96 -1.30 -18.61 6.60
N VAL A 97 -2.07 -18.57 7.69
CA VAL A 97 -3.32 -17.82 7.78
C VAL A 97 -2.99 -16.34 8.00
N THR A 98 -3.48 -15.47 7.12
CA THR A 98 -3.36 -14.02 7.22
C THR A 98 -4.74 -13.39 7.36
N VAL A 99 -4.87 -12.41 8.24
CA VAL A 99 -6.11 -11.66 8.48
C VAL A 99 -5.87 -10.20 8.10
N GLY A 100 -6.74 -9.66 7.24
CA GLY A 100 -6.75 -8.24 6.90
C GLY A 100 -7.43 -7.41 7.97
N LYS A 101 -6.77 -6.34 8.44
CA LYS A 101 -7.33 -5.29 9.29
C LYS A 101 -7.11 -3.94 8.61
N PRO A 102 -8.18 -3.17 8.34
CA PRO A 102 -8.05 -1.96 7.54
C PRO A 102 -7.22 -0.89 8.25
N VAL A 103 -6.55 -0.05 7.46
CA VAL A 103 -5.81 1.13 7.94
C VAL A 103 -6.38 2.38 7.28
N THR A 104 -6.59 3.43 8.05
CA THR A 104 -7.05 4.72 7.54
C THR A 104 -6.14 5.83 8.04
N ILE A 105 -5.54 6.55 7.11
CA ILE A 105 -4.81 7.80 7.33
C ILE A 105 -5.70 8.94 6.85
N GLY A 106 -5.90 9.95 7.70
CA GLY A 106 -6.71 11.13 7.39
C GLY A 106 -6.12 12.02 6.30
N GLU A 107 -6.70 13.19 6.11
CA GLU A 107 -6.15 14.23 5.23
C GLU A 107 -5.08 15.06 5.95
N ASP A 108 -4.20 15.71 5.19
CA ASP A 108 -3.14 16.62 5.70
C ASP A 108 -2.17 15.97 6.71
N VAL A 109 -1.97 14.65 6.61
CA VAL A 109 -1.08 13.91 7.50
C VAL A 109 0.35 13.91 6.94
N TRP A 110 1.32 14.16 7.81
CA TRP A 110 2.73 13.89 7.52
C TRP A 110 3.26 12.75 8.38
N ILE A 111 3.73 11.69 7.74
CA ILE A 111 4.46 10.58 8.36
C ILE A 111 5.92 10.69 7.94
N GLY A 112 6.83 10.73 8.91
CA GLY A 112 8.27 10.89 8.71
C GLY A 112 8.90 9.70 7.97
N GLY A 113 9.60 8.83 8.69
CA GLY A 113 10.31 7.67 8.13
C GLY A 113 11.16 7.00 9.20
#